data_AF-A0A7S3T6U5-F1
#
_entry.id   AF-A0A7S3T6U5-F1
#
_cell.length_a   1.000
_cell.length_b   1.000
_cell.length_c   1.000
_cell.angle_alpha   90.00
_cell.angle_beta   90.00
_cell.angle_gamma   90.00
#
_symmetry.space_group_name_H-M   'P 1'
#
loop_
_entity.id
_entity.type
_entity.pdbx_description
1 polymer ?
#
loop_
_entity_poly.entity_id
_entity_poly.type
_entity_poly.pdbx_seq_one_letter_code
_entity_poly.pdbx_strand_id
1 'polypeptide(L)'
;AQRDSYELDLVKAQLSKKTGVFACEEYSAFVKGESIYLGEGPSGEETTTPLADLDVSGTMGNLSAPGQTTGSWLNTLTFLQVWATVHEQGLFSNHDWTVKADPDAVFMVDRLRSFLKPHTGEGANLYVRNSNCWVDSIELLGPLEVLSQAAVEVFHQGRESCSKKLPWHGWGEDYFLQHCLD
;
A
#
# COMPACT_ATOMS: atom_id res chain seq x y z
N ALA A 1 1.85 -8.46 5.61
CA ALA A 1 2.80 -9.06 6.56
C ALA A 1 3.25 -10.42 6.04
N GLN A 2 4.53 -10.74 6.18
CA GLN A 2 5.04 -12.09 5.89
C GLN A 2 4.85 -13.01 7.10
N ARG A 3 4.28 -14.21 6.88
CA ARG A 3 3.84 -15.17 7.91
C ARG A 3 4.96 -15.55 8.89
N ASP A 4 6.16 -15.78 8.39
CA ASP A 4 7.32 -16.25 9.17
C ASP A 4 8.39 -15.15 9.31
N SER A 5 7.97 -13.95 9.70
CA SER A 5 8.86 -12.79 9.83
C SER A 5 8.55 -11.93 11.06
N TYR A 6 9.51 -11.08 11.44
CA TYR A 6 9.33 -10.08 12.50
C TYR A 6 8.18 -9.10 12.20
N GLU A 7 7.81 -8.92 10.93
CA GLU A 7 6.71 -8.06 10.52
C GLU A 7 5.37 -8.51 11.13
N LEU A 8 5.16 -9.81 11.30
CA LEU A 8 3.92 -10.31 11.89
C LEU A 8 3.80 -9.85 13.35
N ASP A 9 4.88 -9.94 14.12
CA ASP A 9 4.91 -9.48 15.51
C ASP A 9 4.71 -7.96 15.59
N LEU A 10 5.26 -7.20 14.63
CA LEU A 10 5.01 -5.76 14.53
C LEU A 10 3.55 -5.45 14.26
N VAL A 11 2.91 -6.14 13.31
CA VAL A 11 1.48 -5.92 13.00
C VAL A 11 0.60 -6.26 14.21
N LYS A 12 0.85 -7.37 14.89
CA LYS A 12 0.14 -7.73 16.13
C LYS A 12 0.35 -6.69 17.23
N ALA A 13 1.57 -6.19 17.38
CA ALA A 13 1.87 -5.14 18.35
C ALA A 13 1.14 -3.83 18.00
N GLN A 14 1.11 -3.44 16.72
CA GLN A 14 0.41 -2.26 16.24
C GLN A 14 -1.10 -2.35 16.51
N LEU A 15 -1.71 -3.52 16.26
CA LEU A 15 -3.10 -3.78 16.59
C LEU A 15 -3.36 -3.62 18.10
N SER A 16 -2.56 -4.30 18.94
CA SER A 16 -2.74 -4.25 20.41
C SER A 16 -2.63 -2.83 20.98
N LYS A 17 -1.82 -2.00 20.35
CA LYS A 17 -1.56 -0.61 20.74
C LYS A 17 -2.45 0.40 20.02
N LYS A 18 -3.31 -0.04 19.09
CA LYS A 18 -4.13 0.82 18.24
C LYS A 18 -3.31 1.93 17.62
N THR A 19 -2.25 1.55 16.89
CA THR A 19 -1.31 2.48 16.26
C THR A 19 -1.02 2.06 14.82
N GLY A 20 -0.29 2.90 14.08
CA GLY A 20 -0.11 2.72 12.64
C GLY A 20 -1.46 2.71 11.93
N VAL A 21 -1.67 1.74 11.04
CA VAL A 21 -2.93 1.58 10.30
C VAL A 21 -4.12 1.25 11.20
N PHE A 22 -3.89 0.64 12.37
CA PHE A 22 -4.96 0.29 13.33
C PHE A 22 -5.44 1.49 14.17
N ALA A 23 -4.90 2.68 13.95
CA ALA A 23 -5.43 3.95 14.46
C ALA A 23 -6.32 4.70 13.44
N CYS A 24 -6.44 4.18 12.22
CA CYS A 24 -7.39 4.67 11.21
C CYS A 24 -8.82 4.24 11.58
N GLU A 25 -9.79 4.92 10.97
CA GLU A 25 -11.23 4.76 11.16
C GLU A 25 -11.72 3.38 10.72
N GLU A 26 -11.16 2.87 9.62
CA GLU A 26 -11.31 1.51 9.14
C GLU A 26 -9.95 1.02 8.61
N TYR A 27 -9.72 -0.28 8.64
CA TYR A 27 -8.44 -0.86 8.24
C TYR A 27 -8.60 -2.26 7.64
N SER A 28 -7.57 -2.71 6.96
CA SER A 28 -7.39 -4.09 6.51
C SER A 28 -5.91 -4.44 6.55
N ALA A 29 -5.59 -5.67 6.95
CA ALA A 29 -4.22 -6.18 6.97
C ALA A 29 -4.10 -7.35 6.00
N PHE A 30 -3.14 -7.31 5.09
CA PHE A 30 -3.01 -8.32 4.03
C PHE A 30 -1.88 -9.31 4.30
N VAL A 31 -2.09 -10.57 3.91
CA VAL A 31 -1.11 -11.64 3.98
C VAL A 31 -1.11 -12.43 2.67
N LYS A 32 0.06 -12.89 2.25
CA LYS A 32 0.16 -13.89 1.18
C LYS A 32 -0.22 -15.27 1.71
N GLY A 33 -1.12 -15.97 1.02
CA GLY A 33 -1.61 -17.28 1.43
C GLY A 33 -2.75 -17.19 2.43
N GLU A 34 -2.84 -18.14 3.36
CA GLU A 34 -3.95 -18.24 4.31
C GLU A 34 -3.96 -17.12 5.36
N SER A 35 -5.17 -16.73 5.78
CA SER A 35 -5.39 -15.75 6.85
C SER A 35 -4.66 -16.10 8.15
N ILE A 36 -4.21 -15.08 8.86
CA ILE A 36 -3.54 -15.19 10.15
C ILE A 36 -4.37 -14.43 11.20
N TYR A 37 -4.55 -15.04 12.38
CA TYR A 37 -5.10 -14.36 13.54
C TYR A 37 -4.11 -13.34 14.11
N LEU A 38 -4.56 -12.09 14.21
CA LEU A 38 -3.75 -10.97 14.69
C LEU A 38 -3.95 -10.68 16.18
N GLY A 39 -5.13 -10.97 16.73
CA GLY A 39 -5.48 -10.66 18.12
C GLY A 39 -6.88 -10.08 18.24
N GLU A 40 -7.20 -9.54 19.41
CA GLU A 40 -8.44 -8.79 19.66
C GLU A 40 -8.27 -7.33 19.24
N GLY A 41 -9.17 -6.86 18.36
CA GLY A 41 -9.33 -5.47 17.97
C GLY A 41 -10.56 -4.81 18.61
N PRO A 42 -10.87 -3.55 18.24
CA PRO A 42 -12.06 -2.84 18.69
C PRO A 42 -13.39 -3.56 18.40
N SER A 43 -13.43 -4.38 17.35
CA SER A 43 -14.63 -5.07 16.86
C SER A 43 -14.63 -6.59 17.16
N GLY A 44 -13.69 -7.08 17.95
CA GLY A 44 -13.52 -8.50 18.28
C GLY A 44 -12.27 -9.10 17.63
N GLU A 45 -12.32 -10.39 17.30
CA GLU A 45 -11.20 -11.10 16.67
C GLU A 45 -10.82 -10.48 15.32
N GLU A 46 -9.55 -10.13 15.16
CA GLU A 46 -8.99 -9.56 13.94
C GLU A 46 -8.13 -10.58 13.19
N THR A 47 -8.34 -10.64 11.88
CA THR A 47 -7.58 -11.53 10.99
C THR A 47 -7.12 -10.77 9.76
N THR A 48 -6.04 -11.27 9.13
CA THR A 48 -5.59 -10.71 7.85
C THR A 48 -6.47 -11.18 6.69
N THR A 49 -6.65 -10.32 5.69
CA THR A 49 -7.19 -10.68 4.37
C THR A 49 -6.16 -11.50 3.58
N PRO A 50 -6.50 -12.74 3.15
CA PRO A 50 -5.61 -13.57 2.35
C PRO A 50 -5.53 -13.08 0.90
N LEU A 51 -4.33 -13.11 0.33
CA LEU A 51 -4.08 -12.86 -1.10
C LEU A 51 -3.66 -14.16 -1.79
N ALA A 52 -3.98 -14.27 -3.07
CA ALA A 52 -3.59 -15.43 -3.86
C ALA A 52 -2.06 -15.56 -3.89
N ASP A 53 -1.58 -16.79 -3.73
CA ASP A 53 -0.19 -17.12 -3.93
C ASP A 53 0.11 -17.16 -5.43
N LEU A 54 0.28 -15.98 -6.01
CA LEU A 54 0.90 -15.88 -7.33
C LEU A 54 2.38 -16.18 -7.11
N ASP A 55 2.88 -17.22 -7.78
CA ASP A 55 4.26 -17.70 -7.76
C ASP A 55 5.22 -16.71 -8.45
N VAL A 56 5.19 -15.49 -7.93
CA VAL A 56 6.05 -14.36 -8.24
C VAL A 56 6.68 -13.99 -6.90
N SER A 57 7.33 -14.99 -6.28
CA SER A 57 8.09 -14.76 -5.06
C SER A 57 9.10 -13.66 -5.34
N GLY A 58 8.96 -12.56 -4.59
CA GLY A 58 9.70 -11.33 -4.74
C GLY A 58 11.18 -11.61 -4.96
N THR A 59 11.68 -11.20 -6.12
CA THR A 59 13.11 -11.09 -6.33
C THR A 59 13.49 -9.68 -5.90
N MET A 60 14.66 -9.54 -5.27
CA MET A 60 15.23 -8.21 -5.11
C MET A 60 15.63 -7.68 -6.48
N GLY A 61 15.23 -6.45 -6.74
CA GLY A 61 15.72 -5.68 -7.86
C GLY A 61 17.21 -5.41 -7.72
N ASN A 62 17.83 -5.14 -8.85
CA ASN A 62 19.23 -4.88 -9.06
C ASN A 62 19.32 -3.67 -9.99
N LEU A 63 19.68 -2.52 -9.42
CA LEU A 63 19.83 -1.27 -10.17
C LEU A 63 20.89 -1.33 -11.28
N SER A 64 21.75 -2.37 -11.30
CA SER A 64 22.70 -2.61 -12.39
C SER A 64 22.10 -3.41 -13.55
N ALA A 65 20.92 -4.01 -13.37
CA ALA A 65 20.25 -4.80 -14.40
C ALA A 65 19.40 -3.89 -15.31
N PRO A 66 19.40 -4.10 -16.64
CA PRO A 66 18.58 -3.31 -17.56
C PRO A 66 17.09 -3.38 -17.21
N GLY A 67 16.45 -2.20 -17.14
CA GLY A 67 15.00 -2.08 -16.91
C GLY A 67 14.54 -2.21 -15.46
N GLN A 68 15.47 -2.43 -14.51
CA GLN A 68 15.14 -2.45 -13.08
C GLN A 68 15.35 -1.08 -12.46
N THR A 69 14.38 -0.62 -11.68
CA THR A 69 14.34 0.74 -11.10
C THR A 69 14.47 0.76 -9.59
N THR A 70 14.63 -0.41 -8.97
CA THR A 70 14.75 -0.54 -7.51
C THR A 70 15.85 -1.54 -7.13
N GLY A 71 16.49 -1.29 -5.99
CA GLY A 71 17.29 -2.28 -5.28
C GLY A 71 16.49 -3.05 -4.21
N SER A 72 15.18 -2.83 -4.15
CA SER A 72 14.23 -3.44 -3.21
C SER A 72 13.42 -4.54 -3.90
N TRP A 73 12.38 -5.06 -3.25
CA TRP A 73 11.53 -6.13 -3.76
C TRP A 73 10.77 -5.75 -5.04
N LEU A 74 10.76 -6.67 -6.02
CA LEU A 74 9.89 -6.63 -7.18
C LEU A 74 8.53 -7.24 -6.83
N ASN A 75 7.66 -6.41 -6.27
CA ASN A 75 6.41 -6.78 -5.58
C ASN A 75 5.15 -6.20 -6.27
N THR A 76 5.28 -5.54 -7.43
CA THR A 76 4.16 -4.85 -8.13
C THR A 76 2.94 -5.74 -8.31
N LEU A 77 3.10 -7.00 -8.70
CA LEU A 77 1.97 -7.91 -8.92
C LEU A 77 1.20 -8.21 -7.62
N THR A 78 1.89 -8.35 -6.49
CA THR A 78 1.26 -8.52 -5.18
C THR A 78 0.43 -7.29 -4.83
N PHE A 79 0.95 -6.10 -5.07
CA PHE A 79 0.24 -4.86 -4.77
C PHE A 79 -0.90 -4.56 -5.75
N LEU A 80 -0.81 -5.01 -7.01
CA LEU A 80 -1.95 -4.99 -7.93
C LEU A 80 -3.13 -5.83 -7.40
N GLN A 81 -2.86 -6.95 -6.71
CA GLN A 81 -3.90 -7.72 -6.02
C GLN A 81 -4.41 -6.98 -4.77
N VAL A 82 -3.53 -6.42 -3.95
CA VAL A 82 -3.93 -5.63 -2.76
C VAL A 82 -4.91 -4.53 -3.17
N TRP A 83 -4.55 -3.72 -4.17
CA TRP A 83 -5.42 -2.64 -4.65
C TRP A 83 -6.70 -3.15 -5.34
N ALA A 84 -6.68 -4.35 -5.93
CA ALA A 84 -7.90 -5.03 -6.37
C ALA A 84 -8.85 -5.28 -5.19
N THR A 85 -8.31 -5.91 -4.14
CA THR A 85 -9.08 -6.33 -2.97
C THR A 85 -9.55 -5.13 -2.16
N VAL A 86 -8.75 -4.08 -2.02
CA VAL A 86 -9.18 -2.80 -1.40
C VAL A 86 -10.40 -2.24 -2.11
N HIS A 87 -10.40 -2.24 -3.46
CA HIS A 87 -11.53 -1.77 -4.23
C HIS A 87 -12.76 -2.69 -4.07
N GLU A 88 -12.56 -4.01 -4.14
CA GLU A 88 -13.63 -5.01 -3.95
C GLU A 88 -14.28 -4.94 -2.57
N GLN A 89 -13.49 -4.67 -1.52
CA GLN A 89 -13.98 -4.47 -0.16
C GLN A 89 -14.78 -3.16 -0.01
N GLY A 90 -14.48 -2.15 -0.83
CA GLY A 90 -15.20 -0.88 -0.88
C GLY A 90 -15.02 0.03 0.34
N LEU A 91 -14.24 -0.36 1.36
CA LEU A 91 -14.03 0.41 2.59
C LEU A 91 -13.54 1.84 2.29
N PHE A 92 -12.63 1.96 1.31
CA PHE A 92 -12.05 3.25 0.90
C PHE A 92 -13.11 4.29 0.49
N SER A 93 -14.27 3.86 0.02
CA SER A 93 -15.33 4.77 -0.46
C SER A 93 -16.05 5.53 0.66
N ASN A 94 -15.86 5.11 1.92
CA ASN A 94 -16.42 5.77 3.10
C ASN A 94 -15.49 6.83 3.71
N HIS A 95 -14.25 6.98 3.20
CA HIS A 95 -13.22 7.82 3.79
C HIS A 95 -12.58 8.73 2.75
N ASP A 96 -12.18 9.93 3.15
CA ASP A 96 -11.55 10.91 2.25
C ASP A 96 -10.19 10.43 1.71
N TRP A 97 -9.48 9.62 2.49
CA TRP A 97 -8.11 9.18 2.23
C TRP A 97 -7.90 7.71 2.61
N THR A 98 -7.09 7.01 1.80
CA THR A 98 -6.61 5.65 2.05
C THR A 98 -5.10 5.69 2.25
N VAL A 99 -4.61 4.95 3.26
CA VAL A 99 -3.19 4.83 3.58
C VAL A 99 -2.77 3.37 3.48
N LYS A 100 -1.82 3.06 2.60
CA LYS A 100 -1.06 1.81 2.64
C LYS A 100 0.25 2.07 3.39
N ALA A 101 0.54 1.25 4.38
CA ALA A 101 1.80 1.28 5.11
C ALA A 101 2.42 -0.12 5.14
N ASP A 102 3.73 -0.19 5.00
CA ASP A 102 4.45 -1.44 5.19
C ASP A 102 4.41 -1.85 6.68
N PRO A 103 4.47 -3.17 7.00
CA PRO A 103 4.39 -3.65 8.37
C PRO A 103 5.41 -3.06 9.36
N ASP A 104 6.56 -2.62 8.86
CA ASP A 104 7.64 -2.01 9.63
C ASP A 104 7.78 -0.49 9.43
N ALA A 105 6.84 0.11 8.69
CA ALA A 105 6.75 1.56 8.57
C ALA A 105 6.10 2.18 9.82
N VAL A 106 6.62 3.34 10.23
CA VAL A 106 6.06 4.14 11.33
C VAL A 106 5.59 5.47 10.79
N PHE A 107 4.30 5.76 10.97
CA PHE A 107 3.72 7.07 10.70
C PHE A 107 2.82 7.50 11.84
N MET A 108 2.63 8.82 11.99
CA MET A 108 1.82 9.41 13.04
C MET A 108 0.46 9.83 12.47
N VAL A 109 -0.59 9.04 12.73
CA VAL A 109 -1.93 9.24 12.15
C VAL A 109 -2.45 10.66 12.35
N ASP A 110 -2.33 11.22 13.57
CA ASP A 110 -2.84 12.58 13.85
C ASP A 110 -2.07 13.68 13.11
N ARG A 111 -0.77 13.47 12.88
CA ARG A 111 0.03 14.40 12.05
C ARG A 111 -0.36 14.28 10.59
N LEU A 112 -0.57 13.05 10.10
CA LEU A 112 -1.01 12.81 8.74
C LEU A 112 -2.40 13.43 8.49
N ARG A 113 -3.37 13.23 9.40
CA ARG A 113 -4.68 13.89 9.34
C ARG A 113 -4.56 15.41 9.27
N SER A 114 -3.72 16.00 10.12
CA SER A 114 -3.50 17.45 10.13
C SER A 114 -2.90 17.96 8.82
N PHE A 115 -2.00 17.18 8.21
CA PHE A 115 -1.40 17.48 6.91
C PHE A 115 -2.41 17.36 5.76
N LEU A 116 -3.27 16.35 5.77
CA LEU A 116 -4.25 16.08 4.71
C LEU A 116 -5.47 16.99 4.78
N LYS A 117 -5.84 17.48 5.98
CA LYS A 117 -7.05 18.28 6.21
C LYS A 117 -7.27 19.46 5.24
N PRO A 118 -6.24 20.26 4.87
CA PRO A 118 -6.41 21.35 3.90
C PRO A 118 -6.68 20.86 2.45
N HIS A 119 -6.41 19.59 2.17
CA HIS A 119 -6.56 18.95 0.86
C HIS A 119 -7.80 18.04 0.79
N THR A 120 -8.54 17.89 1.90
CA THR A 120 -9.78 17.12 1.97
C THR A 120 -10.95 17.94 1.42
N GLY A 121 -11.68 17.37 0.46
CA GLY A 121 -12.88 17.96 -0.13
C GLY A 121 -13.44 17.14 -1.28
N GLU A 122 -14.69 17.43 -1.66
CA GLU A 122 -15.36 16.75 -2.77
C GLU A 122 -14.57 16.88 -4.08
N GLY A 123 -14.29 15.76 -4.73
CA GLY A 123 -13.53 15.72 -5.99
C GLY A 123 -12.01 15.83 -5.85
N ALA A 124 -11.45 15.79 -4.63
CA ALA A 124 -10.01 15.70 -4.44
C ALA A 124 -9.47 14.41 -5.09
N ASN A 125 -8.70 14.56 -6.17
CA ASN A 125 -8.00 13.48 -6.86
C ASN A 125 -6.50 13.69 -6.68
N LEU A 126 -5.97 13.20 -5.57
CA LEU A 126 -4.63 13.50 -5.09
C LEU A 126 -3.97 12.23 -4.55
N TYR A 127 -2.66 12.12 -4.74
CA TYR A 127 -1.82 11.23 -3.97
C TYR A 127 -0.64 12.01 -3.40
N VAL A 128 -0.07 11.55 -2.29
CA VAL A 128 1.03 12.24 -1.62
C VAL A 128 2.37 11.72 -2.15
N ARG A 129 3.12 12.60 -2.81
CA ARG A 129 4.55 12.39 -3.09
C ARG A 129 5.33 12.58 -1.79
N ASN A 130 5.92 11.50 -1.27
CA ASN A 130 6.56 11.45 0.05
C ASN A 130 8.11 11.51 -0.03
N SER A 131 8.65 11.70 -1.23
CA SER A 131 10.08 11.77 -1.51
C SER A 131 10.42 13.00 -2.34
N ASN A 132 11.55 13.62 -2.00
CA ASN A 132 12.19 14.66 -2.80
C ASN A 132 13.51 14.15 -3.41
N CYS A 133 13.65 12.83 -3.58
CA CYS A 133 14.83 12.22 -4.19
C CYS A 133 14.92 12.64 -5.66
N TRP A 134 15.86 13.52 -5.97
CA TRP A 134 16.16 14.01 -7.32
C TRP A 134 16.79 12.98 -8.27
N VAL A 135 16.85 11.71 -7.84
CA VAL A 135 17.48 10.61 -8.58
C VAL A 135 16.36 9.72 -9.10
N ASP A 136 16.31 9.52 -10.41
CA ASP A 136 15.46 8.55 -11.10
C ASP A 136 13.93 8.76 -11.04
N SER A 137 13.46 10.00 -10.85
CA SER A 137 12.02 10.38 -10.94
C SER A 137 11.09 9.64 -9.95
N ILE A 138 11.64 9.05 -8.88
CA ILE A 138 10.87 8.39 -7.82
C ILE A 138 10.48 9.41 -6.74
N GLU A 139 9.21 9.79 -6.73
CA GLU A 139 8.62 10.78 -5.83
C GLU A 139 7.65 10.14 -4.82
N LEU A 140 7.30 8.87 -5.03
CA LEU A 140 6.54 8.03 -4.11
C LEU A 140 7.39 6.83 -3.68
N LEU A 141 7.58 6.67 -2.37
CA LEU A 141 8.27 5.54 -1.75
C LEU A 141 7.28 4.60 -1.07
N GLY A 142 7.45 3.31 -1.30
CA GLY A 142 6.57 2.21 -0.85
C GLY A 142 6.22 2.13 0.63
N PRO A 143 7.09 2.51 1.61
CA PRO A 143 6.74 2.38 3.02
C PRO A 143 5.45 3.07 3.46
N LEU A 144 5.04 4.13 2.76
CA LEU A 144 3.80 4.86 3.04
C LEU A 144 3.19 5.48 1.78
N GLU A 145 2.11 4.92 1.28
CA GLU A 145 1.35 5.44 0.14
C GLU A 145 0.03 6.03 0.62
N VAL A 146 -0.27 7.27 0.23
CA VAL A 146 -1.47 7.98 0.68
C VAL A 146 -2.23 8.52 -0.53
N LEU A 147 -3.45 8.03 -0.73
CA LEU A 147 -4.29 8.32 -1.88
C LEU A 147 -5.62 8.87 -1.41
N SER A 148 -6.15 9.89 -2.09
CA SER A 148 -7.53 10.31 -1.87
C SER A 148 -8.50 9.25 -2.38
N GLN A 149 -9.75 9.32 -1.93
CA GLN A 149 -10.81 8.42 -2.40
C GLN A 149 -10.88 8.34 -3.94
N ALA A 150 -10.84 9.49 -4.62
CA ALA A 150 -10.90 9.53 -6.08
C ALA A 150 -9.62 8.97 -6.74
N ALA A 151 -8.45 9.12 -6.11
CA ALA A 151 -7.21 8.57 -6.65
C ALA A 151 -7.19 7.04 -6.60
N VAL A 152 -7.75 6.43 -5.55
CA VAL A 152 -7.94 4.97 -5.48
C VAL A 152 -8.83 4.48 -6.63
N GLU A 153 -9.93 5.19 -6.89
CA GLU A 153 -10.85 4.88 -8.01
C GLU A 153 -10.15 4.99 -9.37
N VAL A 154 -9.44 6.10 -9.62
CA VAL A 154 -8.70 6.33 -10.86
C VAL A 154 -7.63 5.25 -11.08
N PHE A 155 -6.88 4.90 -10.03
CA PHE A 155 -5.91 3.83 -10.11
C PHE A 155 -6.59 2.49 -10.45
N HIS A 156 -7.70 2.15 -9.79
CA HIS A 156 -8.42 0.92 -10.07
C HIS A 156 -8.87 0.81 -11.54
N GLN A 157 -9.41 1.88 -12.10
CA GLN A 157 -9.86 1.95 -13.49
C GLN A 157 -8.69 1.90 -14.49
N GLY A 158 -7.55 2.51 -14.14
CA GLY A 158 -6.36 2.59 -14.99
C GLY A 158 -5.44 1.38 -14.93
N ARG A 159 -5.43 0.62 -13.83
CA ARG A 159 -4.39 -0.39 -13.52
C ARG A 159 -4.16 -1.43 -14.61
N GLU A 160 -5.21 -1.91 -15.28
CA GLU A 160 -5.06 -2.91 -16.35
C GLU A 160 -4.38 -2.32 -17.59
N SER A 161 -4.74 -1.08 -17.94
CA SER A 161 -4.14 -0.33 -19.04
C SER A 161 -2.66 -0.07 -18.75
N CYS A 162 -2.35 0.39 -17.54
CA CYS A 162 -0.98 0.57 -17.04
C CYS A 162 -0.19 -0.74 -17.09
N SER A 163 -0.75 -1.85 -16.60
CA SER A 163 -0.09 -3.16 -16.58
C SER A 163 0.26 -3.69 -17.97
N LYS A 164 -0.48 -3.27 -19.02
CA LYS A 164 -0.21 -3.65 -20.42
C LYS A 164 0.78 -2.74 -21.12
N LYS A 165 0.85 -1.46 -20.72
CA LYS A 165 1.62 -0.41 -21.41
C LYS A 165 2.97 -0.13 -20.77
N LEU A 166 3.08 -0.27 -19.45
CA LEU A 166 4.28 0.05 -18.69
C LEU A 166 5.20 -1.18 -18.58
N PRO A 167 6.54 -1.02 -18.67
CA PRO A 167 7.50 -2.12 -18.51
C PRO A 167 7.78 -2.43 -17.03
N TRP A 168 6.72 -2.72 -16.26
CA TRP A 168 6.75 -2.72 -14.79
C TRP A 168 7.42 -3.91 -14.12
N HIS A 169 7.79 -4.96 -14.87
CA HIS A 169 8.32 -6.20 -14.29
C HIS A 169 9.66 -6.03 -13.57
N GLY A 170 10.35 -4.91 -13.77
CA GLY A 170 11.57 -4.53 -13.04
C GLY A 170 11.37 -3.42 -12.00
N TRP A 171 10.11 -3.06 -11.71
CA TRP A 171 9.77 -1.91 -10.85
C TRP A 171 9.31 -2.37 -9.46
N GLY A 172 9.43 -1.45 -8.50
CA GLY A 172 8.68 -1.54 -7.24
C GLY A 172 7.20 -1.24 -7.47
N GLU A 173 6.36 -1.60 -6.50
CA GLU A 173 4.93 -1.25 -6.52
C GLU A 173 4.70 0.26 -6.51
N ASP A 174 5.52 0.99 -5.77
CA ASP A 174 5.45 2.42 -5.55
C ASP A 174 5.71 3.19 -6.85
N TYR A 175 6.75 2.78 -7.58
CA TYR A 175 7.08 3.33 -8.88
C TYR A 175 5.99 3.02 -9.92
N PHE A 176 5.44 1.80 -9.93
CA PHE A 176 4.31 1.49 -10.80
C PHE A 176 3.08 2.35 -10.49
N LEU A 177 2.75 2.49 -9.20
CA LEU A 177 1.63 3.28 -8.73
C LEU A 177 1.77 4.75 -9.16
N GLN A 178 2.93 5.35 -8.95
CA GLN A 178 3.23 6.71 -9.39
C GLN A 178 3.02 6.88 -10.89
N HIS A 179 3.63 6.02 -11.72
CA HIS A 179 3.51 6.10 -13.18
C HIS A 179 2.10 5.83 -13.72
N CYS A 180 1.26 5.15 -12.95
CA CYS A 180 -0.12 4.91 -13.34
C CYS A 180 -1.06 6.05 -12.91
N LEU A 181 -0.67 6.85 -11.91
CA LEU A 181 -1.42 8.00 -11.42
C LEU A 181 -1.01 9.33 -12.07
N ASP A 182 0.19 9.41 -12.65
CA ASP A 182 0.70 10.54 -13.44
C ASP A 182 0.20 10.51 -14.90
#